data_AF-A0A963U7V1-F1
#
_entry.id   AF-A0A963U7V1-F1
#
_cell.length_a   1.000
_cell.length_b   1.000
_cell.length_c   1.000
_cell.angle_alpha   90.00
_cell.angle_beta   90.00
_cell.angle_gamma   90.00
#
_symmetry.space_group_name_H-M   'P 1'
#
loop_
_entity.id
_entity.type
_entity.pdbx_description
1 polymer ?
#
loop_
_entity_poly.entity_id
_entity_poly.type
_entity_poly.pdbx_seq_one_letter_code
_entity_poly.pdbx_strand_id
1 'polypeptide(L)'
;MSAITELQSLHDRLTPSARMPVVFLGHGSPMNALEDTAYSRSWTELGKSLPEPAAILVVSAHWMTRGTTLIDVSAMPRTIYDFYGFPDALYAMEYPAPGDPALAREVVSLLASHNSAEDDTWGLDHGAWTVLRFLYPQAKVPVFQVSIDMGRGLDHQLEVGRTLSQLRDRGVLILGSGNVVHNLRTVQFGGAPQDFAVEFDQMFADRLA
;
A
#
# COMPACT_ATOMS: atom_id res chain seq x y z
N MET A 1 -28.10 11.06 -3.51
CA MET A 1 -28.32 9.92 -2.59
C MET A 1 -27.68 10.27 -1.26
N SER A 2 -28.24 9.82 -0.13
CA SER A 2 -27.75 10.19 1.20
C SER A 2 -26.50 9.40 1.56
N ALA A 3 -25.53 10.00 2.28
CA ALA A 3 -24.35 9.32 2.83
C ALA A 3 -24.72 8.09 3.69
N ILE A 4 -25.94 8.06 4.25
CA ILE A 4 -26.48 6.93 5.01
C ILE A 4 -26.69 5.70 4.09
N THR A 5 -27.05 5.90 2.83
CA THR A 5 -27.29 4.82 1.87
C THR A 5 -25.98 4.19 1.38
N GLU A 6 -24.90 4.97 1.27
CA GLU A 6 -23.56 4.48 0.92
C GLU A 6 -22.92 3.69 2.09
N LEU A 7 -23.14 4.11 3.34
CA LEU A 7 -22.71 3.35 4.51
C LEU A 7 -23.47 2.02 4.68
N GLN A 8 -24.73 1.96 4.21
CA GLN A 8 -25.52 0.74 4.18
C GLN A 8 -25.03 -0.23 3.09
N SER A 9 -24.64 0.25 1.90
CA SER A 9 -24.06 -0.62 0.87
C SER A 9 -22.71 -1.21 1.28
N LEU A 10 -21.88 -0.43 2.00
CA LEU A 10 -20.65 -0.90 2.66
C LEU A 10 -20.93 -2.02 3.68
N HIS A 11 -22.09 -1.96 4.35
CA HIS A 11 -22.50 -2.94 5.36
C HIS A 11 -22.88 -4.30 4.75
N ASP A 12 -23.44 -4.29 3.54
CA ASP A 12 -24.08 -5.45 2.92
C ASP A 12 -23.12 -6.33 2.08
N ARG A 13 -21.98 -5.78 1.62
CA ARG A 13 -21.02 -6.53 0.79
C ARG A 13 -19.84 -7.15 1.56
N LEU A 14 -19.33 -6.46 2.58
CA LEU A 14 -18.28 -7.01 3.43
C LEU A 14 -18.86 -7.45 4.77
N THR A 15 -18.81 -8.75 5.01
CA THR A 15 -19.25 -9.32 6.29
C THR A 15 -18.37 -8.76 7.41
N PRO A 16 -18.94 -8.33 8.55
CA PRO A 16 -18.15 -8.00 9.73
C PRO A 16 -17.15 -9.12 10.03
N SER A 17 -15.91 -8.74 10.31
CA SER A 17 -14.80 -9.67 10.53
C SER A 17 -14.03 -9.32 11.79
N ALA A 18 -13.16 -10.22 12.24
CA ALA A 18 -12.15 -9.84 13.21
C ALA A 18 -11.29 -8.71 12.63
N ARG A 19 -11.03 -7.67 13.43
CA ARG A 19 -10.33 -6.47 12.97
C ARG A 19 -8.95 -6.82 12.41
N MET A 20 -8.74 -6.55 11.12
CA MET A 20 -7.47 -6.77 10.45
C MET A 20 -6.35 -5.88 11.02
N PRO A 21 -5.08 -6.33 11.04
CA PRO A 21 -3.96 -5.46 11.37
C PRO A 21 -3.77 -4.33 10.34
N VAL A 22 -2.91 -3.37 10.68
CA VAL A 22 -2.32 -2.43 9.72
C VAL A 22 -0.84 -2.76 9.65
N VAL A 23 -0.28 -2.73 8.44
CA VAL A 23 1.13 -3.01 8.21
C VAL A 23 1.75 -1.83 7.49
N PHE A 24 2.94 -1.40 7.93
CA PHE A 24 3.79 -0.48 7.19
C PHE A 24 5.12 -1.17 6.87
N LEU A 25 5.52 -1.19 5.60
CA LEU A 25 6.77 -1.81 5.15
C LEU A 25 7.68 -0.81 4.44
N GLY A 26 8.96 -0.88 4.80
CA GLY A 26 10.05 -0.26 4.04
C GLY A 26 10.30 -1.01 2.74
N HIS A 27 9.78 -0.62 1.56
CA HIS A 27 9.96 -1.43 0.34
C HIS A 27 11.42 -1.41 -0.18
N GLY A 28 12.13 -0.30 0.02
CA GLY A 28 13.55 -0.18 -0.32
C GLY A 28 13.84 -0.29 -1.82
N SER A 29 14.98 -0.89 -2.17
CA SER A 29 15.37 -1.05 -3.57
C SER A 29 14.46 -2.07 -4.28
N PRO A 30 14.09 -1.85 -5.56
CA PRO A 30 13.43 -2.86 -6.39
C PRO A 30 14.16 -4.21 -6.42
N MET A 31 15.49 -4.24 -6.20
CA MET A 31 16.26 -5.49 -6.09
C MET A 31 15.79 -6.41 -4.96
N ASN A 32 15.12 -5.90 -3.93
CA ASN A 32 14.52 -6.72 -2.89
C ASN A 32 13.49 -7.72 -3.44
N ALA A 33 12.92 -7.49 -4.64
CA ALA A 33 12.08 -8.44 -5.32
C ALA A 33 12.85 -9.67 -5.86
N LEU A 34 14.14 -9.53 -6.18
CA LEU A 34 14.94 -10.63 -6.71
C LEU A 34 15.78 -11.32 -5.64
N GLU A 35 16.21 -10.57 -4.63
CA GLU A 35 17.23 -11.00 -3.69
C GLU A 35 16.65 -11.67 -2.43
N ASP A 36 17.37 -12.68 -1.94
CA ASP A 36 17.16 -13.26 -0.62
C ASP A 36 17.90 -12.44 0.44
N THR A 37 17.22 -11.44 0.97
CA THR A 37 17.72 -10.47 1.96
C THR A 37 17.07 -10.69 3.31
N ALA A 38 17.61 -10.04 4.35
CA ALA A 38 16.94 -10.03 5.65
C ALA A 38 15.52 -9.43 5.57
N TYR A 39 15.30 -8.47 4.67
CA TYR A 39 14.00 -7.84 4.47
C TYR A 39 13.00 -8.79 3.81
N SER A 40 13.37 -9.44 2.70
CA SER A 40 12.48 -10.37 2.00
C SER A 40 12.12 -11.59 2.85
N ARG A 41 13.06 -12.10 3.66
CA ARG A 41 12.76 -13.13 4.66
C ARG A 41 11.80 -12.62 5.74
N SER A 42 12.00 -11.41 6.24
CA SER A 42 11.11 -10.81 7.26
C SER A 42 9.70 -10.58 6.74
N TRP A 43 9.54 -10.12 5.48
CA TRP A 43 8.23 -10.01 4.85
C TRP A 43 7.56 -11.38 4.65
N THR A 44 8.33 -12.39 4.26
CA THR A 44 7.81 -13.76 4.11
C THR A 44 7.29 -14.30 5.44
N GLU A 45 8.04 -14.11 6.54
CA GLU A 45 7.60 -14.54 7.87
C GLU A 45 6.38 -13.74 8.36
N LEU A 46 6.34 -12.42 8.10
CA LEU A 46 5.18 -11.60 8.39
C LEU A 46 3.94 -12.12 7.64
N GLY A 47 4.06 -12.40 6.33
CA GLY A 47 2.99 -12.96 5.51
C GLY A 47 2.37 -14.24 6.09
N LYS A 48 3.22 -15.13 6.63
CA LYS A 48 2.76 -16.36 7.31
C LYS A 48 1.99 -16.11 8.61
N SER A 49 2.24 -14.98 9.29
CA SER A 49 1.60 -14.63 10.56
C SER A 49 0.33 -13.79 10.40
N LEU A 50 0.13 -13.18 9.23
CA LEU A 50 -1.05 -12.35 8.96
C LEU A 50 -2.29 -13.23 8.71
N PRO A 51 -3.47 -12.83 9.19
CA PRO A 51 -4.72 -13.44 8.77
C PRO A 51 -4.93 -13.23 7.26
N GLU A 52 -5.67 -14.13 6.62
CA GLU A 52 -6.05 -13.98 5.21
C GLU A 52 -7.10 -12.85 5.07
N PRO A 53 -6.78 -11.74 4.40
CA PRO A 53 -7.72 -10.64 4.19
C PRO A 53 -8.74 -10.96 3.10
N ALA A 54 -9.88 -10.28 3.15
CA ALA A 54 -10.83 -10.24 2.04
C ALA A 54 -10.30 -9.38 0.86
N ALA A 55 -9.55 -8.33 1.15
CA ALA A 55 -8.86 -7.48 0.18
C ALA A 55 -7.68 -6.73 0.84
N ILE A 56 -6.75 -6.24 0.03
CA ILE A 56 -5.63 -5.41 0.47
C ILE A 56 -5.75 -4.03 -0.16
N LEU A 57 -5.82 -3.00 0.69
CA LEU A 57 -5.72 -1.61 0.29
C LEU A 57 -4.28 -1.15 0.52
N VAL A 58 -3.58 -0.81 -0.56
CA VAL A 58 -2.19 -0.34 -0.50
C VAL A 58 -2.13 1.18 -0.59
N VAL A 59 -1.40 1.80 0.33
CA VAL A 59 -0.97 3.20 0.20
C VAL A 59 0.53 3.19 -0.08
N SER A 60 0.89 3.40 -1.35
CA SER A 60 2.29 3.37 -1.79
C SER A 60 2.86 4.77 -1.91
N ALA A 61 4.11 4.95 -1.47
CA ALA A 61 4.85 6.20 -1.64
C ALA A 61 5.11 6.58 -3.11
N HIS A 62 4.92 5.66 -4.06
CA HIS A 62 5.11 5.92 -5.50
C HIS A 62 3.86 6.47 -6.18
N TRP A 63 2.67 6.29 -5.62
CA TRP A 63 1.45 6.86 -6.18
C TRP A 63 1.11 8.22 -5.56
N MET A 64 1.77 9.26 -6.06
CA MET A 64 1.55 10.64 -5.63
C MET A 64 0.72 11.41 -6.65
N THR A 65 -0.35 12.03 -6.19
CA THR A 65 -1.24 12.88 -6.99
C THR A 65 -1.23 14.31 -6.45
N ARG A 66 -1.90 15.23 -7.16
CA ARG A 66 -2.03 16.62 -6.71
C ARG A 66 -3.44 17.13 -6.94
N GLY A 67 -4.11 17.50 -5.85
CA GLY A 67 -5.44 18.05 -5.84
C GLY A 67 -6.57 17.04 -5.66
N THR A 68 -6.31 15.73 -5.84
CA THR A 68 -7.31 14.66 -5.77
C THR A 68 -6.68 13.39 -5.21
N THR A 69 -7.39 12.69 -4.32
CA THR A 69 -7.00 11.33 -3.88
C THR A 69 -7.59 10.32 -4.85
N LEU A 70 -6.75 9.59 -5.60
CA LEU A 70 -7.20 8.61 -6.59
C LEU A 70 -7.24 7.21 -5.98
N ILE A 71 -8.23 6.42 -6.37
CA ILE A 71 -8.40 5.03 -5.95
C ILE A 71 -8.39 4.16 -7.20
N ASP A 72 -7.53 3.13 -7.22
CA ASP A 72 -7.47 2.21 -8.36
C ASP A 72 -8.71 1.31 -8.38
N VAL A 73 -9.50 1.39 -9.45
CA VAL A 73 -10.72 0.58 -9.64
C VAL A 73 -10.55 -0.50 -10.72
N SER A 74 -9.31 -0.77 -11.14
CA SER A 74 -9.00 -1.79 -12.14
C SER A 74 -9.41 -3.18 -11.67
N ALA A 75 -10.06 -3.97 -12.53
CA ALA A 75 -10.41 -5.37 -12.23
C ALA A 75 -9.17 -6.29 -12.22
N MET A 76 -8.18 -5.96 -13.04
CA MET A 76 -6.88 -6.62 -13.10
C MET A 76 -5.80 -5.52 -13.17
N PRO A 77 -5.37 -4.97 -12.02
CA PRO A 77 -4.29 -4.01 -11.96
C PRO A 77 -3.04 -4.56 -12.63
N ARG A 78 -2.45 -3.81 -13.57
CA ARG A 78 -1.18 -4.19 -14.19
C ARG A 78 -0.04 -4.09 -13.18
N THR A 79 0.98 -4.92 -13.31
CA THR A 79 2.27 -4.67 -12.64
C THR A 79 2.97 -3.48 -13.31
N ILE A 80 3.31 -2.45 -12.54
CA ILE A 80 4.00 -1.24 -13.00
C ILE A 80 5.49 -1.34 -12.65
N TYR A 81 6.33 -0.96 -13.61
CA TYR A 81 7.77 -0.82 -13.44
C TYR A 81 8.13 0.67 -13.46
N ASP A 82 7.97 1.34 -12.32
CA ASP A 82 8.21 2.77 -12.08
C ASP A 82 9.68 3.08 -11.70
N PHE A 83 10.59 2.18 -12.08
CA PHE A 83 12.04 2.28 -11.87
C PHE A 83 12.81 2.00 -13.16
N TYR A 84 14.05 2.50 -13.23
CA TYR A 84 14.92 2.35 -14.41
C TYR A 84 16.34 1.92 -14.02
N GLY A 85 17.05 1.30 -14.96
CA GLY A 85 18.47 0.92 -14.79
C GLY A 85 18.71 -0.36 -13.98
N PHE A 86 17.67 -1.18 -13.77
CA PHE A 86 17.76 -2.47 -13.11
C PHE A 86 17.90 -3.63 -14.12
N PRO A 87 18.24 -4.85 -13.68
CA PRO A 87 18.35 -6.01 -14.57
C PRO A 87 17.01 -6.42 -15.22
N ASP A 88 17.06 -6.96 -16.44
CA ASP A 88 15.89 -7.46 -17.20
C ASP A 88 15.03 -8.46 -16.41
N ALA A 89 15.65 -9.27 -15.55
CA ALA A 89 14.95 -10.22 -14.69
C ALA A 89 13.89 -9.55 -13.82
N LEU A 90 14.10 -8.29 -13.41
CA LEU A 90 13.15 -7.53 -12.61
C LEU A 90 11.95 -7.05 -13.45
N TYR A 91 12.18 -6.65 -14.70
CA TYR A 91 11.14 -6.24 -15.65
C TYR A 91 10.30 -7.42 -16.19
N ALA A 92 10.76 -8.65 -15.96
CA ALA A 92 10.02 -9.87 -16.28
C ALA A 92 9.14 -10.36 -15.12
N MET A 93 9.20 -9.72 -13.95
CA MET A 93 8.43 -10.14 -12.76
C MET A 93 7.01 -9.59 -12.79
N GLU A 94 6.03 -10.47 -12.69
CA GLU A 94 4.62 -10.08 -12.56
C GLU A 94 4.07 -10.40 -11.17
N TYR A 95 3.12 -9.60 -10.71
CA TYR A 95 2.29 -9.90 -9.55
C TYR A 95 0.81 -9.74 -9.95
N PRO A 96 0.17 -10.81 -10.48
CA PRO A 96 -1.12 -10.73 -11.15
C PRO A 96 -2.29 -10.83 -10.16
N ALA A 97 -2.27 -10.01 -9.10
CA ALA A 97 -3.39 -9.98 -8.16
C ALA A 97 -4.63 -9.37 -8.83
N PRO A 98 -5.83 -9.94 -8.61
CA PRO A 98 -7.06 -9.30 -9.06
C PRO A 98 -7.27 -7.99 -8.30
N GLY A 99 -8.00 -7.05 -8.87
CA GLY A 99 -8.54 -5.91 -8.13
C GLY A 99 -9.90 -6.22 -7.52
N ASP A 100 -10.43 -5.28 -6.74
CA ASP A 100 -11.83 -5.29 -6.31
C ASP A 100 -12.51 -3.97 -6.69
N PRO A 101 -12.97 -3.82 -7.95
CA PRO A 101 -13.60 -2.59 -8.43
C PRO A 101 -14.86 -2.20 -7.66
N ALA A 102 -15.52 -3.15 -7.00
CA ALA A 102 -16.71 -2.85 -6.23
C ALA A 102 -16.32 -2.19 -4.91
N LEU A 103 -15.40 -2.80 -4.16
CA LEU A 103 -14.87 -2.24 -2.92
C LEU A 103 -14.10 -0.93 -3.17
N ALA A 104 -13.29 -0.86 -4.21
CA ALA A 104 -12.54 0.35 -4.56
C ALA A 104 -13.47 1.55 -4.79
N ARG A 105 -14.61 1.36 -5.47
CA ARG A 105 -15.62 2.42 -5.62
C ARG A 105 -16.31 2.81 -4.31
N GLU A 106 -16.49 1.86 -3.40
CA GLU A 106 -16.97 2.19 -2.05
C GLU A 106 -15.96 3.05 -1.30
N VAL A 107 -14.65 2.79 -1.48
CA VAL A 107 -13.60 3.65 -0.92
C VAL A 107 -13.64 5.06 -1.53
N VAL A 108 -13.95 5.19 -2.83
CA VAL A 108 -14.19 6.50 -3.45
C VAL A 108 -15.34 7.22 -2.76
N SER A 109 -16.51 6.59 -2.59
CA SER A 109 -17.64 7.17 -1.87
C SER A 109 -17.29 7.52 -0.41
N LEU A 110 -16.61 6.62 0.29
CA LEU A 110 -16.19 6.82 1.68
C LEU A 110 -15.26 8.03 1.85
N LEU A 111 -14.42 8.30 0.84
CA LEU A 111 -13.51 9.43 0.81
C LEU A 111 -14.06 10.65 0.06
N ALA A 112 -15.35 10.70 -0.30
CA ALA A 112 -15.92 11.78 -1.11
C ALA A 112 -15.69 13.18 -0.50
N SER A 113 -15.73 13.32 0.83
CA SER A 113 -15.43 14.57 1.53
C SER A 113 -13.96 15.01 1.46
N HIS A 114 -13.08 14.13 0.98
CA HIS A 114 -11.63 14.34 0.84
C HIS A 114 -11.20 14.56 -0.62
N ASN A 115 -12.15 14.87 -1.51
CA ASN A 115 -11.93 15.03 -2.95
C ASN A 115 -11.29 13.78 -3.59
N SER A 116 -11.95 12.64 -3.44
CA SER A 116 -11.55 11.37 -4.04
C SER A 116 -12.12 11.19 -5.45
N ALA A 117 -11.45 10.39 -6.28
CA ALA A 117 -11.96 9.94 -7.58
C ALA A 117 -11.45 8.55 -7.96
N GLU A 118 -12.16 7.89 -8.87
CA GLU A 118 -11.74 6.62 -9.49
C GLU A 118 -10.58 6.84 -10.48
N ASP A 119 -9.67 5.88 -10.57
CA ASP A 119 -8.66 5.77 -11.62
C ASP A 119 -8.57 4.28 -12.04
N ASP A 120 -8.70 3.99 -13.34
CA ASP A 120 -8.57 2.63 -13.89
C ASP A 120 -7.30 2.46 -14.75
N THR A 121 -6.39 3.42 -14.68
CA THR A 121 -5.19 3.51 -15.52
C THR A 121 -3.89 3.27 -14.76
N TRP A 122 -3.92 3.19 -13.43
CA TRP A 122 -2.73 3.08 -12.59
C TRP A 122 -2.10 1.67 -12.62
N GLY A 123 -2.53 0.77 -11.73
CA GLY A 123 -1.95 -0.56 -11.50
C GLY A 123 -1.27 -0.70 -10.13
N LEU A 124 -0.38 -1.69 -9.98
CA LEU A 124 0.43 -1.88 -8.79
C LEU A 124 1.86 -1.40 -9.05
N ASP A 125 2.31 -0.38 -8.34
CA ASP A 125 3.69 0.12 -8.41
C ASP A 125 4.68 -0.79 -7.67
N HIS A 126 5.99 -0.60 -7.87
CA HIS A 126 6.97 -1.49 -7.26
C HIS A 126 6.96 -1.47 -5.75
N GLY A 127 6.57 -0.35 -5.13
CA GLY A 127 6.39 -0.28 -3.70
C GLY A 127 5.31 -1.25 -3.22
N ALA A 128 4.27 -1.47 -4.01
CA ALA A 128 3.21 -2.43 -3.69
C ALA A 128 3.58 -3.87 -4.08
N TRP A 129 3.84 -4.14 -5.36
CA TRP A 129 3.96 -5.53 -5.82
C TRP A 129 5.21 -6.24 -5.26
N THR A 130 6.30 -5.52 -4.99
CA THR A 130 7.54 -6.09 -4.44
C THR A 130 7.34 -6.69 -3.07
N VAL A 131 6.61 -6.02 -2.18
CA VAL A 131 6.35 -6.53 -0.82
C VAL A 131 5.24 -7.57 -0.84
N LEU A 132 4.21 -7.37 -1.67
CA LEU A 132 3.06 -8.27 -1.76
C LEU A 132 3.43 -9.66 -2.25
N ARG A 133 4.39 -9.80 -3.18
CA ARG A 133 4.86 -11.13 -3.61
C ARG A 133 5.49 -11.96 -2.50
N PHE A 134 5.88 -11.36 -1.38
CA PHE A 134 6.35 -12.08 -0.20
C PHE A 134 5.25 -12.27 0.84
N LEU A 135 4.39 -11.26 1.06
CA LEU A 135 3.27 -11.36 2.01
C LEU A 135 2.22 -12.39 1.55
N TYR A 136 1.85 -12.32 0.26
CA TYR A 136 0.78 -13.11 -0.35
C TYR A 136 1.24 -13.66 -1.72
N PRO A 137 2.23 -14.58 -1.76
CA PRO A 137 2.91 -15.01 -2.98
C PRO A 137 2.01 -15.62 -4.06
N GLN A 138 0.82 -16.10 -3.69
CA GLN A 138 -0.13 -16.71 -4.62
C GLN A 138 -0.96 -15.68 -5.41
N ALA A 139 -0.90 -14.38 -5.06
CA ALA A 139 -1.64 -13.30 -5.72
C ALA A 139 -3.16 -13.57 -5.86
N LYS A 140 -3.77 -14.28 -4.89
CA LYS A 140 -5.20 -14.64 -4.93
C LYS A 140 -6.09 -13.61 -4.26
N VAL A 141 -5.53 -12.84 -3.34
CA VAL A 141 -6.25 -11.81 -2.60
C VAL A 141 -6.41 -10.57 -3.50
N PRO A 142 -7.60 -9.97 -3.59
CA PRO A 142 -7.79 -8.72 -4.30
C PRO A 142 -6.93 -7.58 -3.74
N VAL A 143 -6.31 -6.80 -4.62
CA VAL A 143 -5.45 -5.67 -4.27
C VAL A 143 -5.85 -4.43 -5.07
N PHE A 144 -5.94 -3.30 -4.41
CA PHE A 144 -6.07 -1.99 -5.06
C PHE A 144 -5.30 -0.95 -4.26
N GLN A 145 -4.98 0.17 -4.90
CA GLN A 145 -4.21 1.23 -4.27
C GLN A 145 -5.05 2.49 -4.00
N VAL A 146 -4.57 3.31 -3.07
CA VAL A 146 -5.03 4.70 -2.85
C VAL A 146 -3.82 5.61 -2.97
N SER A 147 -3.93 6.66 -3.77
CA SER A 147 -2.87 7.64 -3.97
C SER A 147 -2.72 8.60 -2.79
N ILE A 148 -1.59 9.30 -2.73
CA ILE A 148 -1.33 10.35 -1.74
C ILE A 148 -1.48 11.71 -2.42
N ASP A 149 -2.47 12.51 -2.01
CA ASP A 149 -2.61 13.89 -2.49
C ASP A 149 -1.53 14.80 -1.88
N MET A 150 -0.48 15.05 -2.65
CA MET A 150 0.65 15.91 -2.27
C MET A 150 0.31 17.40 -2.23
N GLY A 151 -0.91 17.78 -2.65
CA GLY A 151 -1.46 19.12 -2.44
C GLY A 151 -2.02 19.35 -1.03
N ARG A 152 -2.03 18.32 -0.17
CA ARG A 152 -2.60 18.35 1.18
C ARG A 152 -1.56 18.04 2.25
N GLY A 153 -1.77 18.60 3.44
CA GLY A 153 -0.88 18.41 4.60
C GLY A 153 -1.22 17.17 5.43
N LEU A 154 -0.45 16.96 6.50
CA LEU A 154 -0.57 15.80 7.39
C LEU A 154 -1.98 15.62 7.98
N ASP A 155 -2.64 16.70 8.41
CA ASP A 155 -3.98 16.62 9.03
C ASP A 155 -4.99 15.95 8.10
N HIS A 156 -4.97 16.30 6.82
CA HIS A 156 -5.80 15.67 5.79
C HIS A 156 -5.47 14.18 5.62
N GLN A 157 -4.18 13.83 5.57
CA GLN A 157 -3.75 12.43 5.42
C GLN A 157 -4.16 11.59 6.65
N LEU A 158 -4.13 12.18 7.85
CA LEU A 158 -4.64 11.54 9.07
C LEU A 158 -6.15 11.34 9.03
N GLU A 159 -6.92 12.29 8.49
CA GLU A 159 -8.37 12.15 8.29
C GLU A 159 -8.72 11.05 7.28
N VAL A 160 -8.00 10.98 6.16
CA VAL A 160 -8.10 9.88 5.20
C VAL A 160 -7.81 8.55 5.89
N GLY A 161 -6.70 8.44 6.64
CA GLY A 161 -6.34 7.24 7.37
C GLY A 161 -7.38 6.83 8.43
N ARG A 162 -7.95 7.78 9.18
CA ARG A 162 -9.05 7.52 10.14
C ARG A 162 -10.28 6.97 9.42
N THR A 163 -10.62 7.55 8.29
CA THR A 163 -11.76 7.12 7.48
C THR A 163 -11.55 5.69 6.95
N LEU A 164 -10.39 5.41 6.35
CA LEU A 164 -10.02 4.08 5.86
C LEU A 164 -9.95 3.02 6.96
N SER A 165 -9.63 3.40 8.21
CA SER A 165 -9.47 2.46 9.32
C SER A 165 -10.70 1.60 9.62
N GLN A 166 -11.89 2.03 9.18
CA GLN A 166 -13.16 1.31 9.34
C GLN A 166 -13.23 0.05 8.45
N LEU A 167 -12.48 0.02 7.35
CA LEU A 167 -12.41 -1.14 6.45
C LEU A 167 -11.73 -2.35 7.11
N ARG A 168 -10.95 -2.12 8.17
CA ARG A 168 -10.27 -3.19 8.92
C ARG A 168 -11.24 -4.13 9.61
N ASP A 169 -12.40 -3.62 10.04
CA ASP A 169 -13.45 -4.42 10.67
C ASP A 169 -14.26 -5.22 9.62
N ARG A 170 -13.88 -5.11 8.34
CA ARG A 170 -14.51 -5.70 7.16
C ARG A 170 -13.56 -6.58 6.35
N GLY A 171 -12.45 -7.00 6.96
CA GLY A 171 -11.50 -7.95 6.35
C GLY A 171 -10.47 -7.29 5.44
N VAL A 172 -10.43 -5.95 5.38
CA VAL A 172 -9.43 -5.23 4.57
C VAL A 172 -8.13 -5.07 5.34
N LEU A 173 -7.04 -5.63 4.81
CA LEU A 173 -5.70 -5.31 5.27
C LEU A 173 -5.29 -3.95 4.68
N ILE A 174 -4.93 -3.00 5.54
CA ILE A 174 -4.33 -1.74 5.09
C ILE A 174 -2.81 -1.90 5.12
N LEU A 175 -2.18 -1.73 3.97
CA LEU A 175 -0.74 -1.85 3.77
C LEU A 175 -0.15 -0.50 3.34
N GLY A 176 0.60 0.15 4.22
CA GLY A 176 1.48 1.26 3.85
C GLY A 176 2.80 0.74 3.31
N SER A 177 3.26 1.26 2.17
CA SER A 177 4.55 0.92 1.60
C SER A 177 5.35 2.17 1.26
N GLY A 178 6.54 2.31 1.84
CA GLY A 178 7.39 3.48 1.70
C GLY A 178 8.76 3.25 2.30
N ASN A 179 9.39 4.30 2.84
CA ASN A 179 10.58 4.23 3.67
C ASN A 179 10.55 5.40 4.68
N VAL A 180 10.89 5.14 5.94
CA VAL A 180 10.95 6.18 6.99
C VAL A 180 12.07 7.19 6.69
N VAL A 181 13.22 6.70 6.26
CA VAL A 181 14.35 7.50 5.75
C VAL A 181 14.51 7.23 4.26
N HIS A 182 14.36 8.26 3.43
CA HIS A 182 14.45 8.12 1.98
C HIS A 182 15.16 9.32 1.33
N ASN A 183 16.50 9.29 1.33
CA ASN A 183 17.34 10.28 0.65
C ASN A 183 18.31 9.58 -0.32
N LEU A 184 17.90 9.43 -1.57
CA LEU A 184 18.71 8.75 -2.60
C LEU A 184 20.00 9.50 -2.95
N ARG A 185 20.08 10.82 -2.67
CA ARG A 185 21.31 11.60 -2.92
C ARG A 185 22.46 11.21 -2.00
N THR A 186 22.15 10.58 -0.87
CA THR A 186 23.12 10.19 0.15
C THR A 186 23.29 8.67 0.23
N VAL A 187 22.68 7.91 -0.68
CA VAL A 187 22.77 6.46 -0.68
C VAL A 187 24.22 6.02 -0.96
N GLN A 188 24.68 5.01 -0.20
CA GLN A 188 25.99 4.39 -0.38
C GLN A 188 25.78 2.89 -0.59
N PHE A 189 25.74 2.43 -1.84
CA PHE A 189 25.55 1.02 -2.15
C PHE A 189 26.70 0.17 -1.58
N GLY A 190 26.38 -0.83 -0.76
CA GLY A 190 27.35 -1.65 -0.05
C GLY A 190 28.10 -0.95 1.09
N GLY A 191 27.72 0.30 1.41
CA GLY A 191 28.27 1.08 2.52
C GLY A 191 27.54 0.84 3.83
N ALA A 192 28.12 1.37 4.92
CA ALA A 192 27.42 1.41 6.21
C ALA A 192 26.27 2.43 6.18
N PRO A 193 25.18 2.20 6.94
CA PRO A 193 24.16 3.22 7.15
C PRO A 193 24.78 4.51 7.72
N GLN A 194 24.26 5.67 7.31
CA GLN A 194 24.71 6.94 7.86
C GLN A 194 24.11 7.17 9.25
N ASP A 195 24.86 7.81 10.15
CA ASP A 195 24.45 8.02 11.54
C ASP A 195 23.07 8.68 11.66
N PHE A 196 22.80 9.74 10.88
CA PHE A 196 21.51 10.43 10.89
C PHE A 196 20.34 9.51 10.49
N ALA A 197 20.60 8.55 9.59
CA ALA A 197 19.58 7.62 9.12
C ALA A 197 19.25 6.60 10.21
N VAL A 198 20.26 6.10 10.92
CA VAL A 198 20.09 5.21 12.07
C VAL A 198 19.37 5.93 13.21
N GLU A 199 19.77 7.16 13.52
CA GLU A 199 19.17 7.97 14.58
C GLU A 199 17.69 8.26 14.30
N PHE A 200 17.35 8.67 13.08
CA PHE A 200 15.96 8.99 12.73
C PHE A 200 15.08 7.74 12.68
N ASP A 201 15.59 6.61 12.17
CA ASP A 201 14.87 5.33 12.14
C ASP A 201 14.56 4.85 13.57
N GLN A 202 15.54 4.91 14.48
CA GLN A 202 15.35 4.57 15.88
C GLN A 202 14.35 5.51 16.56
N MET A 203 14.49 6.83 16.36
CA MET A 203 13.56 7.82 16.91
C MET A 203 12.12 7.54 16.44
N PHE A 204 11.93 7.16 15.17
CA PHE A 204 10.61 6.83 14.64
C PHE A 204 10.05 5.56 15.30
N ALA A 205 10.85 4.50 15.40
CA ALA A 205 10.45 3.24 16.03
C ALA A 205 10.03 3.45 17.50
N ASP A 206 10.80 4.24 18.26
CA ASP A 206 10.52 4.53 19.68
C ASP A 206 9.21 5.29 19.91
N ARG A 207 8.67 5.97 18.89
CA ARG A 207 7.38 6.68 18.98
C ARG A 207 6.17 5.82 18.63
N LEU A 208 6.40 4.62 18.09
CA LEU A 208 5.34 3.65 17.78
C LEU A 208 5.13 2.62 18.90
N ALA A 209 6.13 2.43 19.77
CA ALA A 209 6.10 1.55 20.95
C ALA A 209 5.33 2.20 22.13
#